data_AF-A0A0C2FUW7-F1
#
_entry.id   AF-A0A0C2FUW7-F1
#
_cell.length_a   1.000
_cell.length_b   1.000
_cell.length_c   1.000
_cell.angle_alpha   90.00
_cell.angle_beta   90.00
_cell.angle_gamma   90.00
#
_symmetry.space_group_name_H-M   'P 1'
#
loop_
_entity.id
_entity.type
_entity.pdbx_description
1 polymer ?
#
loop_
_entity_poly.entity_id
_entity_poly.type
_entity_poly.pdbx_seq_one_letter_code
_entity_poly.pdbx_strand_id
1 'polypeptide(L)'
;MSQRLTHILRHVSAPTSPLLRASASASASAPASPFSASARPDFASARNSLTAARPTLSAMAELSTAARNHSKPIHTAACLIIGDEVLGGKTKDTNSAYVAKWCFSLGISLKRVEVIEDDESQIIEAVRRMSDNYDFVVTSGGIGPTHDDITYPSIAKAFGLEIKLYDEAYRRMREISIARPRPNQPVVDWDVDSPALRARLRMVELPTDPAIPAETQFVFPREDLWVPVCVVNGNVHILPGVPRLFEMLLDNLTPLLLPRLEGRQIARVLISTPLPESVVAPYLTALAARVEPQGVKVGSYPRWERKRNTVTLVGKDAALLESLVAEVVENVQGRRISVEGEDDESGDET
;
A
#
# COMPACT_ATOMS: atom_id res chain seq x y z
N MET A 1 43.85 -21.10 -45.33
CA MET A 1 44.98 -20.33 -44.75
C MET A 1 44.42 -19.51 -43.61
N SER A 2 44.97 -19.45 -42.40
CA SER A 2 46.03 -20.17 -41.71
C SER A 2 45.95 -19.64 -40.28
N GLN A 3 45.87 -20.52 -39.29
CA GLN A 3 46.67 -20.54 -38.05
C GLN A 3 46.81 -19.25 -37.20
N ARG A 4 46.98 -19.25 -35.88
CA ARG A 4 47.08 -20.24 -34.78
C ARG A 4 47.28 -19.38 -33.51
N LEU A 5 46.80 -19.90 -32.37
CA LEU A 5 47.42 -20.01 -31.03
C LEU A 5 48.49 -18.98 -30.59
N THR A 6 48.63 -18.60 -29.31
CA THR A 6 48.91 -19.49 -28.17
C THR A 6 48.89 -18.74 -26.80
N HIS A 7 48.49 -19.47 -25.75
CA HIS A 7 48.72 -19.39 -24.29
C HIS A 7 49.77 -18.44 -23.70
N ILE A 8 49.56 -18.06 -22.41
CA ILE A 8 50.46 -18.40 -21.26
C ILE A 8 49.72 -18.26 -19.91
N LEU A 9 49.85 -19.31 -19.09
CA LEU A 9 49.53 -19.44 -17.65
C LEU A 9 50.80 -19.16 -16.83
N ARG A 10 50.72 -18.47 -15.69
CA ARG A 10 51.67 -18.62 -14.55
C ARG A 10 51.01 -18.32 -13.19
N HIS A 11 51.24 -19.25 -12.26
CA HIS A 11 50.94 -19.23 -10.83
C HIS A 11 51.85 -18.24 -10.03
N VAL A 12 51.41 -17.85 -8.82
CA VAL A 12 52.00 -18.21 -7.50
C VAL A 12 51.76 -17.13 -6.40
N SER A 13 51.39 -17.63 -5.22
CA SER A 13 51.59 -17.13 -3.83
C SER A 13 50.64 -16.16 -3.12
N ALA A 14 50.23 -16.66 -1.95
CA ALA A 14 49.57 -16.00 -0.83
C ALA A 14 50.52 -15.10 0.00
N PRO A 15 49.97 -14.40 1.00
CA PRO A 15 50.56 -14.44 2.33
C PRO A 15 49.56 -14.69 3.48
N THR A 16 50.16 -15.05 4.61
CA THR A 16 49.68 -15.59 5.89
C THR A 16 49.18 -14.56 6.93
N SER A 17 48.11 -14.92 7.67
CA SER A 17 47.72 -14.83 9.14
C SER A 17 48.25 -13.69 10.07
N PRO A 18 47.81 -13.50 11.36
CA PRO A 18 46.91 -14.32 12.23
C PRO A 18 45.98 -13.55 13.26
N LEU A 19 45.32 -14.34 14.15
CA LEU A 19 44.69 -14.04 15.47
C LEU A 19 43.20 -13.60 15.45
N LEU A 20 42.27 -14.07 16.31
CA LEU A 20 42.37 -14.38 17.73
C LEU A 20 41.37 -15.47 18.19
N ARG A 21 41.75 -16.14 19.28
CA ARG A 21 41.17 -17.32 19.96
C ARG A 21 39.86 -17.03 20.72
N ALA A 22 38.94 -17.98 20.69
CA ALA A 22 37.88 -18.15 21.68
C ALA A 22 38.35 -19.07 22.82
N SER A 23 37.97 -18.76 24.07
CA SER A 23 38.04 -19.70 25.19
C SER A 23 36.96 -19.40 26.22
N ALA A 24 36.16 -20.41 26.52
CA ALA A 24 35.25 -20.49 27.66
C ALA A 24 36.02 -20.87 28.94
N SER A 25 35.51 -20.44 30.10
CA SER A 25 35.64 -21.22 31.34
C SER A 25 34.59 -20.80 32.37
N ALA A 26 34.00 -21.81 32.99
CA ALA A 26 33.09 -21.73 34.14
C ALA A 26 33.88 -21.76 35.45
N SER A 27 33.32 -21.25 36.55
CA SER A 27 33.39 -21.91 37.87
C SER A 27 32.46 -21.24 38.88
N ALA A 28 31.90 -22.09 39.75
CA ALA A 28 30.90 -21.80 40.77
C ALA A 28 31.54 -21.59 42.16
N SER A 29 30.84 -20.92 43.08
CA SER A 29 30.75 -21.31 44.51
C SER A 29 29.79 -20.42 45.30
N ALA A 30 28.87 -21.06 46.04
CA ALA A 30 28.07 -20.55 47.16
C ALA A 30 28.88 -20.75 48.49
N PRO A 31 28.36 -20.57 49.74
CA PRO A 31 27.01 -20.21 50.22
C PRO A 31 26.94 -19.25 51.45
N ALA A 32 25.74 -18.84 51.87
CA ALA A 32 25.24 -18.91 53.26
C ALA A 32 23.83 -18.27 53.44
N SER A 33 22.92 -19.04 54.04
CA SER A 33 21.55 -18.74 54.50
C SER A 33 21.58 -17.89 55.82
N PRO A 34 20.46 -17.51 56.53
CA PRO A 34 19.16 -18.21 56.58
C PRO A 34 17.83 -17.45 56.93
N PHE A 35 16.72 -18.22 56.91
CA PHE A 35 15.40 -18.07 57.57
C PHE A 35 14.54 -16.83 57.18
N SER A 36 13.22 -16.88 56.95
CA SER A 36 12.12 -17.59 57.63
C SER A 36 10.77 -17.46 56.87
N ALA A 37 9.99 -18.55 56.92
CA ALA A 37 8.52 -18.69 57.03
C ALA A 37 7.49 -18.03 56.08
N SER A 38 6.65 -18.94 55.56
CA SER A 38 5.18 -18.92 55.42
C SER A 38 4.50 -17.97 54.42
N ALA A 39 3.88 -18.59 53.40
CA ALA A 39 2.42 -18.72 53.24
C ALA A 39 2.07 -18.77 51.74
N ARG A 40 1.44 -19.86 51.29
CA ARG A 40 0.66 -19.86 50.04
C ARG A 40 -0.70 -19.21 50.36
N PRO A 41 -1.30 -18.50 49.39
CA PRO A 41 -2.47 -19.09 48.76
C PRO A 41 -2.61 -18.86 47.25
N ASP A 42 -3.27 -19.84 46.64
CA ASP A 42 -4.33 -19.78 45.62
C ASP A 42 -4.08 -19.13 44.25
N PHE A 43 -3.91 -20.03 43.28
CA PHE A 43 -4.18 -19.81 41.86
C PHE A 43 -5.69 -19.62 41.63
N ALA A 44 -6.11 -18.37 41.41
CA ALA A 44 -7.41 -18.07 40.82
C ALA A 44 -7.33 -16.84 39.89
N SER A 45 -7.45 -17.11 38.60
CA SER A 45 -8.12 -16.29 37.58
C SER A 45 -7.96 -14.75 37.65
N ALA A 46 -7.07 -14.22 36.82
CA ALA A 46 -7.20 -12.86 36.28
C ALA A 46 -6.95 -12.89 34.75
N ARG A 47 -7.99 -13.20 33.99
CA ARG A 47 -8.06 -12.85 32.56
C ARG A 47 -8.31 -11.34 32.48
N ASN A 48 -7.25 -10.55 32.34
CA ASN A 48 -7.38 -9.17 31.89
C ASN A 48 -7.81 -9.17 30.43
N SER A 49 -9.11 -8.95 30.21
CA SER A 49 -9.67 -8.61 28.91
C SER A 49 -9.37 -7.13 28.65
N LEU A 50 -8.40 -6.88 27.76
CA LEU A 50 -8.21 -5.57 27.14
C LEU A 50 -9.29 -5.39 26.06
N THR A 51 -10.52 -5.09 26.49
CA THR A 51 -11.52 -4.52 25.60
C THR A 51 -11.24 -3.02 25.47
N ALA A 52 -10.65 -2.62 24.34
CA ALA A 52 -10.58 -1.21 23.99
C ALA A 52 -12.01 -0.64 23.92
N ALA A 53 -12.36 0.23 24.86
CA ALA A 53 -13.67 0.86 24.92
C ALA A 53 -13.84 1.81 23.73
N ARG A 54 -14.88 1.59 22.91
CA ARG A 54 -15.27 2.54 21.85
C ARG A 54 -15.75 3.85 22.51
N PRO A 55 -15.30 5.03 22.05
CA PRO A 55 -15.75 6.30 22.61
C PRO A 55 -17.25 6.51 22.35
N THR A 56 -17.91 7.22 23.26
CA THR A 56 -19.34 7.55 23.16
C THR A 56 -19.58 8.57 22.05
N LEU A 57 -20.80 8.59 21.49
CA LEU A 57 -21.24 9.56 20.47
C LEU A 57 -20.98 11.03 20.85
N SER A 58 -21.05 11.33 22.16
CA SER A 58 -20.78 12.68 22.70
C SER A 58 -19.29 13.06 22.64
N ALA A 59 -18.37 12.10 22.82
CA ALA A 59 -16.93 12.35 22.72
C ALA A 59 -16.47 12.48 21.26
N MET A 60 -17.13 11.79 20.31
CA MET A 60 -16.85 11.91 18.87
C MET A 60 -17.20 13.29 18.30
N ALA A 61 -18.13 14.02 18.94
CA ALA A 61 -18.54 15.36 18.51
C ALA A 61 -17.45 16.43 18.77
N GLU A 62 -16.61 16.25 19.79
CA GLU A 62 -15.54 17.22 20.16
C GLU A 62 -14.21 16.99 19.43
N LEU A 63 -14.01 15.85 18.77
CA LEU A 63 -12.81 15.57 17.98
C LEU A 63 -12.75 16.44 16.72
N SER A 64 -11.55 16.91 16.34
CA SER A 64 -11.34 17.54 15.03
C SER A 64 -11.76 16.58 13.90
N THR A 65 -12.12 17.11 12.73
CA THR A 65 -12.46 16.29 11.56
C THR A 65 -11.37 15.29 11.22
N ALA A 66 -10.10 15.71 11.31
CA ALA A 66 -8.94 14.85 11.12
C ALA A 66 -8.91 13.68 12.11
N ALA A 67 -9.10 13.94 13.41
CA ALA A 67 -9.05 12.89 14.42
C ALA A 67 -10.25 11.92 14.32
N ARG A 68 -11.43 12.41 13.91
CA ARG A 68 -12.57 11.56 13.55
C ARG A 68 -12.24 10.67 12.36
N ASN A 69 -11.71 11.24 11.28
CA ASN A 69 -11.39 10.49 10.07
C ASN A 69 -10.31 9.44 10.31
N HIS A 70 -9.31 9.74 11.14
CA HIS A 70 -8.25 8.81 11.50
C HIS A 70 -8.75 7.60 12.33
N SER A 71 -9.81 7.77 13.13
CA SER A 71 -10.36 6.72 14.00
C SER A 71 -11.45 5.86 13.34
N LYS A 72 -12.02 6.31 12.21
CA LYS A 72 -13.06 5.56 11.48
C LYS A 72 -12.50 4.26 10.88
N PRO A 73 -13.29 3.17 10.90
CA PRO A 73 -13.00 1.98 10.10
C PRO A 73 -12.91 2.32 8.61
N ILE A 74 -12.06 1.60 7.88
CA ILE A 74 -11.86 1.83 6.44
C ILE A 74 -12.67 0.79 5.67
N HIS A 75 -13.69 1.25 4.93
CA HIS A 75 -14.50 0.41 4.05
C HIS A 75 -14.34 0.77 2.58
N THR A 76 -14.17 2.06 2.32
CA THR A 76 -14.13 2.65 1.00
C THR A 76 -12.82 3.38 0.79
N ALA A 77 -12.33 3.33 -0.45
CA ALA A 77 -11.17 4.10 -0.85
C ALA A 77 -11.41 4.87 -2.15
N ALA A 78 -10.63 5.91 -2.35
CA ALA A 78 -10.44 6.56 -3.64
C ALA A 78 -8.95 6.82 -3.92
N CYS A 79 -8.60 6.82 -5.19
CA CYS A 79 -7.24 7.07 -5.67
C CYS A 79 -7.24 8.30 -6.58
N LEU A 80 -6.38 9.27 -6.26
CA LEU A 80 -6.18 10.48 -7.04
C LEU A 80 -4.78 10.47 -7.66
N ILE A 81 -4.70 10.28 -8.97
CA ILE A 81 -3.46 10.38 -9.72
C ILE A 81 -3.31 11.83 -10.19
N ILE A 82 -2.18 12.45 -9.88
CA ILE A 82 -1.87 13.85 -10.20
C ILE A 82 -0.64 13.82 -11.11
N GLY A 83 -0.80 14.24 -12.36
CA GLY A 83 0.28 14.18 -13.34
C GLY A 83 -0.18 14.41 -14.78
N ASP A 84 0.26 15.51 -15.38
CA ASP A 84 -0.01 15.84 -16.79
C ASP A 84 0.49 14.76 -17.76
N GLU A 85 1.58 14.07 -17.42
CA GLU A 85 2.15 13.02 -18.26
C GLU A 85 1.26 11.78 -18.37
N VAL A 86 0.38 11.56 -17.39
CA VAL A 86 -0.61 10.48 -17.42
C VAL A 86 -1.76 10.89 -18.34
N LEU A 87 -2.28 12.11 -18.18
CA LEU A 87 -3.36 12.62 -19.04
C LEU A 87 -2.93 12.75 -20.51
N GLY A 88 -1.70 13.19 -20.74
CA GLY A 88 -1.10 13.26 -22.08
C GLY A 88 -0.69 11.90 -22.66
N GLY A 89 -0.86 10.80 -21.93
CA GLY A 89 -0.55 9.44 -22.40
C GLY A 89 0.94 9.13 -22.54
N LYS A 90 1.83 10.01 -22.07
CA LYS A 90 3.29 9.80 -22.07
C LYS A 90 3.67 8.67 -21.11
N THR A 91 3.01 8.60 -19.97
CA THR A 91 3.21 7.56 -18.95
C THR A 91 1.92 6.75 -18.81
N LYS A 92 2.05 5.42 -18.86
CA LYS A 92 0.94 4.54 -18.51
C LYS A 92 0.79 4.51 -17.00
N ASP A 93 -0.38 4.89 -16.49
CA ASP A 93 -0.69 4.74 -15.07
C ASP A 93 -0.75 3.26 -14.67
N THR A 94 0.17 2.88 -13.78
CA THR A 94 0.21 1.57 -13.12
C THR A 94 -0.16 1.66 -11.65
N ASN A 95 -0.14 2.86 -11.06
CA ASN A 95 -0.32 3.06 -9.63
C ASN A 95 -1.79 2.84 -9.26
N SER A 96 -2.74 3.34 -10.05
CA SER A 96 -4.16 3.09 -9.77
C SER A 96 -4.53 1.61 -9.86
N ALA A 97 -3.96 0.89 -10.83
CA ALA A 97 -4.14 -0.55 -10.96
C ALA A 97 -3.55 -1.31 -9.76
N TYR A 98 -2.42 -0.84 -9.24
CA TYR A 98 -1.83 -1.38 -8.02
C TYR A 98 -2.69 -1.11 -6.79
N VAL A 99 -3.18 0.12 -6.60
CA VAL A 99 -4.13 0.47 -5.53
C VAL A 99 -5.37 -0.39 -5.60
N ALA A 100 -5.93 -0.64 -6.79
CA ALA A 100 -7.09 -1.52 -6.96
C ALA A 100 -6.83 -2.94 -6.43
N LYS A 101 -5.67 -3.52 -6.76
CA LYS A 101 -5.26 -4.84 -6.26
C LYS A 101 -5.03 -4.84 -4.75
N TRP A 102 -4.35 -3.82 -4.25
CA TRP A 102 -4.06 -3.65 -2.82
C TRP A 102 -5.33 -3.46 -1.99
N CYS A 103 -6.27 -2.61 -2.43
CA CYS A 103 -7.56 -2.46 -1.78
C CYS A 103 -8.35 -3.78 -1.79
N PHE A 104 -8.36 -4.48 -2.92
CA PHE A 104 -9.05 -5.77 -3.05
C PHE A 104 -8.53 -6.81 -2.05
N SER A 105 -7.20 -6.95 -1.92
CA SER A 105 -6.59 -7.92 -0.99
C SER A 105 -6.88 -7.60 0.48
N LEU A 106 -7.12 -6.33 0.79
CA LEU A 106 -7.46 -5.84 2.13
C LEU A 106 -8.96 -5.76 2.41
N GLY A 107 -9.80 -6.12 1.44
CA GLY A 107 -11.26 -6.05 1.60
C GLY A 107 -11.84 -4.63 1.50
N ILE A 108 -11.03 -3.66 1.08
CA ILE A 108 -11.41 -2.26 0.89
C ILE A 108 -12.07 -2.10 -0.48
N SER A 109 -13.23 -1.46 -0.52
CA SER A 109 -13.89 -1.14 -1.78
C SER A 109 -13.30 0.14 -2.40
N LEU A 110 -12.41 0.01 -3.36
CA LEU A 110 -11.99 1.15 -4.19
C LEU A 110 -13.20 1.63 -5.02
N LYS A 111 -13.70 2.83 -4.72
CA LYS A 111 -14.93 3.39 -5.30
C LYS A 111 -14.66 4.34 -6.45
N ARG A 112 -13.47 4.95 -6.50
CA ARG A 112 -13.11 5.94 -7.51
C ARG A 112 -11.61 5.95 -7.75
N VAL A 113 -11.25 6.05 -9.03
CA VAL A 113 -9.94 6.46 -9.49
C VAL A 113 -10.17 7.71 -10.34
N GLU A 114 -9.39 8.76 -10.11
CA GLU A 114 -9.44 9.99 -10.89
C GLU A 114 -8.01 10.36 -11.27
N VAL A 115 -7.81 10.78 -12.51
CA VAL A 115 -6.54 11.31 -13.00
C VAL A 115 -6.78 12.77 -13.32
N ILE A 116 -5.98 13.66 -12.74
CA ILE A 116 -6.09 15.11 -12.92
C ILE A 116 -4.73 15.71 -13.31
N GLU A 117 -4.80 16.91 -13.87
CA GLU A 117 -3.64 17.73 -14.22
C GLU A 117 -2.92 18.27 -12.96
N ASP A 118 -1.68 18.71 -13.14
CA ASP A 118 -0.90 19.44 -12.12
C ASP A 118 -1.40 20.89 -11.96
N ASP A 119 -2.69 21.04 -11.67
CA ASP A 119 -3.37 22.32 -11.40
C ASP A 119 -3.87 22.40 -9.96
N GLU A 120 -3.56 23.51 -9.30
CA GLU A 120 -3.90 23.73 -7.88
C GLU A 120 -5.41 23.65 -7.64
N SER A 121 -6.24 24.20 -8.52
CA SER A 121 -7.69 24.23 -8.36
C SER A 121 -8.31 22.85 -8.52
N GLN A 122 -7.81 22.05 -9.47
CA GLN A 122 -8.23 20.67 -9.66
C GLN A 122 -7.85 19.79 -8.46
N ILE A 123 -6.61 19.92 -7.96
CA ILE A 123 -6.14 19.16 -6.79
C ILE A 123 -7.00 19.50 -5.56
N ILE A 124 -7.27 20.78 -5.31
CA ILE A 124 -8.09 21.24 -4.17
C ILE A 124 -9.51 20.69 -4.24
N GLU A 125 -10.16 20.78 -5.41
CA GLU A 125 -11.53 20.27 -5.60
C GLU A 125 -11.58 18.76 -5.35
N ALA A 126 -10.73 18.01 -6.05
CA ALA A 126 -10.76 16.56 -6.04
C ALA A 126 -10.44 16.01 -4.65
N VAL A 127 -9.40 16.52 -3.98
CA VAL A 127 -8.98 16.01 -2.68
C VAL A 127 -10.04 16.26 -1.60
N ARG A 128 -10.71 17.41 -1.61
CA ARG A 128 -11.79 17.72 -0.65
C ARG A 128 -12.98 16.81 -0.89
N ARG A 129 -13.45 16.75 -2.13
CA ARG A 129 -14.56 15.87 -2.51
C ARG A 129 -14.29 14.41 -2.18
N MET A 130 -13.08 13.91 -2.43
CA MET A 130 -12.72 12.53 -2.10
C MET A 130 -12.61 12.31 -0.59
N SER A 131 -11.98 13.24 0.14
CA SER A 131 -11.84 13.15 1.59
C SER A 131 -13.19 13.15 2.31
N ASP A 132 -14.17 13.88 1.80
CA ASP A 132 -15.52 13.93 2.37
C ASP A 132 -16.33 12.64 2.09
N ASN A 133 -16.10 11.99 0.94
CA ASN A 133 -16.92 10.86 0.47
C ASN A 133 -16.35 9.47 0.77
N TYR A 134 -15.06 9.35 1.13
CA TYR A 134 -14.39 8.06 1.26
C TYR A 134 -13.53 7.97 2.53
N ASP A 135 -13.40 6.76 3.07
CA ASP A 135 -12.70 6.53 4.35
C ASP A 135 -11.17 6.58 4.21
N PHE A 136 -10.64 6.28 3.03
CA PHE A 136 -9.22 6.28 2.71
C PHE A 136 -8.99 6.88 1.32
N VAL A 137 -8.30 8.02 1.25
CA VAL A 137 -7.90 8.65 0.00
C VAL A 137 -6.40 8.49 -0.14
N VAL A 138 -5.95 7.99 -1.29
CA VAL A 138 -4.52 7.90 -1.64
C VAL A 138 -4.26 8.79 -2.84
N THR A 139 -3.24 9.65 -2.76
CA THR A 139 -2.77 10.42 -3.91
C THR A 139 -1.47 9.84 -4.45
N SER A 140 -1.20 10.07 -5.73
CA SER A 140 0.04 9.65 -6.39
C SER A 140 0.51 10.77 -7.31
N GLY A 141 1.70 11.32 -7.07
CA GLY A 141 2.33 12.30 -7.97
C GLY A 141 2.45 13.71 -7.38
N GLY A 142 3.20 14.57 -8.07
CA GLY A 142 3.38 16.00 -7.74
C GLY A 142 4.07 16.32 -6.40
N ILE A 143 4.95 15.44 -5.89
CA ILE A 143 5.70 15.65 -4.62
C ILE A 143 7.23 15.66 -4.80
N GLY A 144 7.71 15.70 -6.03
CA GLY A 144 9.14 15.84 -6.34
C GLY A 144 9.68 17.26 -6.12
N PRO A 145 10.89 17.52 -6.62
CA PRO A 145 11.59 18.78 -6.41
C PRO A 145 11.30 19.84 -7.48
N THR A 146 10.51 19.53 -8.52
CA THR A 146 10.30 20.45 -9.65
C THR A 146 9.18 21.45 -9.36
N HIS A 147 8.95 22.38 -10.28
CA HIS A 147 8.06 23.52 -10.03
C HIS A 147 6.59 23.14 -10.17
N ASP A 148 6.32 22.18 -11.07
CA ASP A 148 5.08 21.44 -11.32
C ASP A 148 4.72 20.47 -10.18
N ASP A 149 5.67 20.09 -9.31
CA ASP A 149 5.35 19.33 -8.10
C ASP A 149 4.65 20.23 -7.05
N ILE A 150 3.32 20.29 -7.15
CA ILE A 150 2.45 21.18 -6.35
C ILE A 150 1.44 20.43 -5.46
N THR A 151 1.53 19.10 -5.33
CA THR A 151 0.57 18.31 -4.53
C THR A 151 0.54 18.72 -3.07
N TYR A 152 1.70 18.83 -2.40
CA TYR A 152 1.76 19.28 -1.00
C TYR A 152 1.15 20.68 -0.78
N PRO A 153 1.60 21.75 -1.46
CA PRO A 153 1.03 23.08 -1.25
C PRO A 153 -0.46 23.16 -1.61
N SER A 154 -0.90 22.47 -2.65
CA SER A 154 -2.33 22.44 -3.04
C SER A 154 -3.19 21.76 -1.99
N ILE A 155 -2.76 20.61 -1.46
CA ILE A 155 -3.48 19.91 -0.39
C ILE A 155 -3.43 20.71 0.92
N ALA A 156 -2.31 21.36 1.25
CA ALA A 156 -2.24 22.26 2.41
C ALA A 156 -3.29 23.38 2.31
N LYS A 157 -3.36 24.04 1.14
CA LYS A 157 -4.37 25.08 0.87
C LYS A 157 -5.80 24.55 0.93
N ALA A 158 -6.05 23.34 0.44
CA ALA A 158 -7.37 22.70 0.48
C ALA A 158 -7.93 22.57 1.90
N PHE A 159 -7.05 22.35 2.89
CA PHE A 159 -7.41 22.14 4.29
C PHE A 159 -6.98 23.29 5.22
N GLY A 160 -6.51 24.42 4.67
CA GLY A 160 -6.11 25.60 5.45
C GLY A 160 -4.89 25.38 6.34
N LEU A 161 -3.95 24.54 5.89
CA LEU A 161 -2.73 24.18 6.62
C LEU A 161 -1.52 25.00 6.14
N GLU A 162 -0.55 25.16 7.02
CA GLU A 162 0.76 25.72 6.68
C GLU A 162 1.69 24.62 6.15
N ILE A 163 2.56 24.99 5.21
CA ILE A 163 3.68 24.14 4.78
C ILE A 163 4.87 24.41 5.70
N LYS A 164 5.42 23.37 6.33
CA LYS A 164 6.58 23.48 7.23
C LYS A 164 7.62 22.42 6.92
N LEU A 165 8.89 22.79 7.05
CA LEU A 165 9.98 21.82 7.02
C LEU A 165 9.79 20.81 8.15
N TYR A 166 9.75 19.53 7.81
CA TYR A 166 9.70 18.46 8.81
C TYR A 166 11.10 17.90 9.08
N ASP A 167 11.62 18.21 10.27
CA ASP A 167 13.01 17.96 10.65
C ASP A 167 13.45 16.50 10.48
N GLU A 168 12.58 15.53 10.82
CA GLU A 168 12.93 14.11 10.70
C GLU A 168 13.05 13.67 9.23
N ALA A 169 12.16 14.14 8.35
CA ALA A 169 12.25 13.84 6.93
C ALA A 169 13.47 14.54 6.30
N TYR A 170 13.76 15.78 6.70
CA TYR A 170 14.98 16.50 6.32
C TYR A 170 16.25 15.74 6.74
N ARG A 171 16.33 15.33 8.01
CA ARG A 171 17.45 14.57 8.56
C ARG A 171 17.70 13.29 7.77
N ARG A 172 16.65 12.48 7.55
CA ARG A 172 16.75 11.24 6.77
C ARG A 172 17.17 11.50 5.32
N MET A 173 16.63 12.55 4.69
CA MET A 173 16.97 12.90 3.31
C MET A 173 18.46 13.25 3.20
N ARG A 174 18.98 14.05 4.12
CA ARG A 174 20.40 14.41 4.19
C ARG A 174 21.27 13.17 4.38
N GLU A 175 20.98 12.35 5.39
CA GLU A 175 21.75 11.13 5.70
C GLU A 175 21.76 10.14 4.53
N ILE A 176 20.59 9.83 3.94
CA ILE A 176 20.49 8.90 2.82
C ILE A 176 21.21 9.45 1.58
N SER A 177 21.11 10.75 1.31
CA SER A 177 21.78 11.37 0.16
C SER A 177 23.30 11.31 0.28
N ILE A 178 23.84 11.43 1.50
CA ILE A 178 25.28 11.33 1.78
C ILE A 178 25.73 9.86 1.73
N ALA A 179 24.97 8.95 2.34
CA ALA A 179 25.33 7.53 2.42
C ALA A 179 25.18 6.78 1.08
N ARG A 180 24.30 7.25 0.19
CA ARG A 180 23.99 6.60 -1.10
C ARG A 180 24.08 7.63 -2.23
N PRO A 181 25.27 8.14 -2.57
CA PRO A 181 25.43 9.10 -3.65
C PRO A 181 25.03 8.46 -4.99
N ARG A 182 24.25 9.18 -5.79
CA ARG A 182 23.89 8.73 -7.14
C ARG A 182 25.02 9.12 -8.11
N PRO A 183 25.47 8.21 -9.01
CA PRO A 183 26.62 8.46 -9.88
C PRO A 183 26.53 9.73 -10.73
N ASN A 184 25.32 10.14 -11.11
CA ASN A 184 25.07 11.28 -12.02
C ASN A 184 24.41 12.47 -11.33
N GLN A 185 24.46 12.55 -9.99
CA GLN A 185 23.82 13.63 -9.27
C GLN A 185 24.89 14.49 -8.57
N PRO A 186 24.88 15.81 -8.78
CA PRO A 186 25.83 16.70 -8.10
C PRO A 186 25.70 16.54 -6.59
N VAL A 187 26.85 16.46 -5.92
CA VAL A 187 26.91 16.57 -4.46
C VAL A 187 26.33 17.93 -4.11
N VAL A 188 25.31 17.94 -3.25
CA VAL A 188 24.77 19.18 -2.70
C VAL A 188 25.44 19.42 -1.38
N ASP A 189 25.98 20.62 -1.26
CA ASP A 189 26.36 21.17 0.02
C ASP A 189 25.07 21.50 0.80
N TRP A 190 24.89 20.84 1.94
CA TRP A 190 23.69 20.98 2.77
C TRP A 190 23.77 22.20 3.69
N ASP A 191 24.94 22.84 3.77
CA ASP A 191 25.21 23.97 4.66
C ASP A 191 25.20 25.31 3.88
N VAL A 192 24.99 25.28 2.56
CA VAL A 192 24.96 26.44 1.66
C VAL A 192 23.63 26.52 0.92
N ASP A 193 22.93 27.66 1.05
CA ASP A 193 21.73 27.92 0.26
C ASP A 193 22.06 27.92 -1.24
N SER A 194 21.34 27.08 -1.98
CA SER A 194 21.47 26.94 -3.42
C SER A 194 20.11 26.59 -4.04
N PRO A 195 19.88 26.89 -5.34
CA PRO A 195 18.65 26.48 -6.02
C PRO A 195 18.40 24.98 -5.95
N ALA A 196 19.46 24.17 -6.01
CA ALA A 196 19.37 22.71 -5.90
C ALA A 196 18.97 22.25 -4.48
N LEU A 197 19.49 22.91 -3.44
CA LEU A 197 19.10 22.63 -2.06
C LEU A 197 17.63 23.03 -1.84
N ARG A 198 17.22 24.25 -2.22
CA ARG A 198 15.82 24.71 -2.10
C ARG A 198 14.84 23.79 -2.80
N ALA A 199 15.16 23.34 -4.02
CA ALA A 199 14.34 22.37 -4.75
C ALA A 199 14.21 21.03 -3.99
N ARG A 200 15.26 20.58 -3.29
CA ARG A 200 15.19 19.36 -2.46
C ARG A 200 14.39 19.56 -1.18
N LEU A 201 14.55 20.70 -0.52
CA LEU A 201 13.84 21.00 0.72
C LEU A 201 12.32 21.05 0.53
N ARG A 202 11.84 21.49 -0.65
CA ARG A 202 10.41 21.41 -1.01
C ARG A 202 9.77 20.03 -0.83
N MET A 203 10.54 18.94 -1.00
CA MET A 203 10.03 17.57 -0.83
C MET A 203 9.80 17.17 0.64
N VAL A 204 10.31 17.96 1.59
CA VAL A 204 10.18 17.76 3.05
C VAL A 204 9.57 18.97 3.75
N GLU A 205 9.08 19.92 2.97
CA GLU A 205 8.17 20.97 3.38
C GLU A 205 6.74 20.42 3.26
N LEU A 206 6.16 19.99 4.38
CA LEU A 206 4.94 19.19 4.42
C LEU A 206 3.75 19.98 4.99
N PRO A 207 2.51 19.71 4.52
CA PRO A 207 1.30 20.23 5.13
C PRO A 207 1.24 19.83 6.61
N THR A 208 1.22 20.80 7.51
CA THR A 208 1.32 20.57 8.95
C THR A 208 0.10 21.11 9.67
N ASP A 209 -0.65 20.21 10.31
CA ASP A 209 -1.70 20.58 11.25
C ASP A 209 -1.12 20.61 12.69
N PRO A 210 -1.01 21.78 13.34
CA PRO A 210 -0.47 21.88 14.68
C PRO A 210 -1.35 21.22 15.75
N ALA A 211 -2.62 20.93 15.44
CA ALA A 211 -3.53 20.24 16.36
C ALA A 211 -3.37 18.71 16.34
N ILE A 212 -2.57 18.17 15.41
CA ILE A 212 -2.37 16.73 15.21
C ILE A 212 -0.91 16.36 15.52
N PRO A 213 -0.63 15.29 16.28
CA PRO A 213 0.74 14.87 16.55
C PRO A 213 1.51 14.52 15.26
N ALA A 214 2.76 14.98 15.16
CA ALA A 214 3.58 14.85 13.96
C ALA A 214 3.71 13.38 13.49
N GLU A 215 3.87 12.45 14.43
CA GLU A 215 3.98 11.01 14.17
C GLU A 215 2.72 10.38 13.56
N THR A 216 1.57 11.04 13.66
CA THR A 216 0.30 10.58 13.08
C THR A 216 0.02 11.18 11.71
N GLN A 217 0.62 12.33 11.39
CA GLN A 217 0.50 12.99 10.09
C GLN A 217 1.72 12.74 9.17
N PHE A 218 2.87 12.35 9.71
CA PHE A 218 4.08 12.03 8.94
C PHE A 218 4.53 10.61 9.26
N VAL A 219 3.93 9.65 8.56
CA VAL A 219 4.17 8.23 8.78
C VAL A 219 5.38 7.81 7.95
N PHE A 220 6.32 7.08 8.55
CA PHE A 220 7.40 6.43 7.81
C PHE A 220 7.17 4.92 7.79
N PRO A 221 6.48 4.36 6.76
CA PRO A 221 6.28 2.92 6.66
C PRO A 221 7.58 2.12 6.61
N ARG A 222 8.68 2.77 6.20
CA ARG A 222 10.01 2.17 6.12
C ARG A 222 11.06 3.09 6.72
N GLU A 223 11.94 2.52 7.54
CA GLU A 223 13.02 3.25 8.20
C GLU A 223 14.17 3.63 7.24
N ASP A 224 14.37 2.86 6.16
CA ASP A 224 15.42 3.11 5.17
C ASP A 224 15.02 4.09 4.06
N LEU A 225 13.84 4.70 4.17
CA LEU A 225 13.34 5.75 3.29
C LEU A 225 13.28 7.09 4.02
N TRP A 226 13.60 8.17 3.30
CA TRP A 226 13.46 9.53 3.80
C TRP A 226 12.07 10.12 3.56
N VAL A 227 11.31 9.57 2.61
CA VAL A 227 10.00 10.09 2.24
C VAL A 227 8.92 9.52 3.17
N PRO A 228 8.16 10.37 3.88
CA PRO A 228 7.01 9.90 4.64
C PRO A 228 5.78 9.76 3.74
N VAL A 229 4.79 9.00 4.22
CA VAL A 229 3.39 9.16 3.82
C VAL A 229 2.83 10.30 4.66
N CYS A 230 2.52 11.43 4.01
CA CYS A 230 1.88 12.57 4.66
C CYS A 230 0.37 12.33 4.74
N VAL A 231 -0.20 12.35 5.94
CA VAL A 231 -1.62 12.13 6.20
C VAL A 231 -2.29 13.44 6.56
N VAL A 232 -3.14 13.94 5.66
CA VAL A 232 -3.90 15.18 5.83
C VAL A 232 -5.38 14.85 6.08
N ASN A 233 -6.03 15.65 6.94
CA ASN A 233 -7.43 15.47 7.33
C ASN A 233 -7.78 14.05 7.85
N GLY A 234 -6.78 13.30 8.33
CA GLY A 234 -6.91 11.96 8.89
C GLY A 234 -7.23 10.83 7.91
N ASN A 235 -7.50 11.13 6.63
CA ASN A 235 -7.79 10.11 5.61
C ASN A 235 -7.12 10.34 4.24
N VAL A 236 -6.47 11.49 3.99
CA VAL A 236 -5.74 11.75 2.74
C VAL A 236 -4.28 11.36 2.90
N HIS A 237 -3.85 10.32 2.23
CA HIS A 237 -2.50 9.77 2.27
C HIS A 237 -1.76 10.18 0.99
N ILE A 238 -0.76 11.04 1.12
CA ILE A 238 -0.02 11.60 0.00
C ILE A 238 1.21 10.72 -0.28
N LEU A 239 1.28 10.14 -1.49
CA LEU A 239 2.37 9.25 -1.91
C LEU A 239 3.05 9.75 -3.20
N PRO A 240 4.31 9.35 -3.46
CA PRO A 240 5.05 9.71 -4.67
C PRO A 240 4.48 9.05 -5.93
N GLY A 241 4.64 9.71 -7.08
CA GLY A 241 4.23 9.15 -8.38
C GLY A 241 5.12 8.01 -8.90
N VAL A 242 6.36 7.89 -8.41
CA VAL A 242 7.31 6.86 -8.87
C VAL A 242 6.80 5.46 -8.48
N PRO A 243 6.44 4.58 -9.44
CA PRO A 243 5.67 3.37 -9.15
C PRO A 243 6.29 2.47 -8.09
N ARG A 244 7.57 2.14 -8.22
CA ARG A 244 8.27 1.26 -7.25
C ARG A 244 8.26 1.84 -5.83
N LEU A 245 8.38 3.16 -5.69
CA LEU A 245 8.38 3.83 -4.39
C LEU A 245 6.96 3.92 -3.82
N PHE A 246 5.98 4.20 -4.66
CA PHE A 246 4.56 4.17 -4.32
C PHE A 246 4.14 2.81 -3.77
N GLU A 247 4.42 1.74 -4.51
CA GLU A 247 4.11 0.35 -4.13
C GLU A 247 4.77 -0.01 -2.79
N MET A 248 6.06 0.29 -2.63
CA MET A 248 6.78 0.03 -1.38
C MET A 248 6.16 0.76 -0.19
N LEU A 249 5.78 2.02 -0.34
CA LEU A 249 5.15 2.78 0.75
C LEU A 249 3.75 2.24 1.07
N LEU A 250 2.96 1.94 0.05
CA LEU A 250 1.59 1.46 0.21
C LEU A 250 1.56 0.08 0.89
N ASP A 251 2.41 -0.86 0.46
CA ASP A 251 2.52 -2.18 1.08
C ASP A 251 2.90 -2.08 2.55
N ASN A 252 3.88 -1.24 2.88
CA ASN A 252 4.35 -1.08 4.25
C ASN A 252 3.43 -0.21 5.12
N LEU A 253 2.46 0.48 4.52
CA LEU A 253 1.38 1.16 5.24
C LEU A 253 0.34 0.15 5.76
N THR A 254 0.21 -1.01 5.10
CA THR A 254 -0.77 -2.06 5.41
C THR A 254 -0.82 -2.43 6.91
N PRO A 255 0.31 -2.74 7.59
CA PRO A 255 0.25 -3.15 9.00
C PRO A 255 -0.33 -2.06 9.92
N LEU A 256 -0.13 -0.79 9.56
CA LEU A 256 -0.64 0.36 10.31
C LEU A 256 -2.15 0.55 10.09
N LEU A 257 -2.68 0.09 8.96
CA LEU A 257 -4.10 0.17 8.64
C LEU A 257 -4.88 -1.04 9.14
N LEU A 258 -4.26 -2.21 9.35
CA LEU A 258 -4.93 -3.44 9.79
C LEU A 258 -5.90 -3.24 10.98
N PRO A 259 -5.56 -2.48 12.04
CA PRO A 259 -6.50 -2.25 13.15
C PRO A 259 -7.79 -1.53 12.75
N ARG A 260 -7.78 -0.81 11.62
CA ARG A 260 -8.92 -0.07 11.07
C ARG A 260 -9.69 -0.87 10.00
N LEU A 261 -9.20 -2.04 9.62
CA LEU A 261 -9.86 -2.90 8.63
C LEU A 261 -10.80 -3.87 9.33
N GLU A 262 -12.08 -3.82 8.97
CA GLU A 262 -13.08 -4.79 9.46
C GLU A 262 -13.00 -6.11 8.67
N GLY A 263 -11.85 -6.79 8.76
CA GLY A 263 -11.67 -8.25 8.65
C GLY A 263 -12.34 -9.06 7.53
N ARG A 264 -12.88 -8.46 6.47
CA ARG A 264 -13.60 -9.20 5.42
C ARG A 264 -12.80 -9.16 4.13
N GLN A 265 -11.94 -10.15 3.95
CA GLN A 265 -11.30 -10.39 2.67
C GLN A 265 -12.37 -10.53 1.58
N ILE A 266 -12.16 -9.83 0.47
CA ILE A 266 -12.98 -10.03 -0.72
C ILE A 266 -12.47 -11.28 -1.40
N ALA A 267 -13.36 -12.25 -1.62
CA ALA A 267 -13.08 -13.45 -2.37
C ALA A 267 -13.50 -13.26 -3.83
N ARG A 268 -12.77 -13.92 -4.73
CA ARG A 268 -13.05 -13.95 -6.17
C ARG A 268 -13.00 -15.38 -6.69
N VAL A 269 -14.01 -15.74 -7.47
CA VAL A 269 -14.07 -16.99 -8.22
C VAL A 269 -14.02 -16.66 -9.71
N LEU A 270 -13.24 -17.43 -10.46
CA LEU A 270 -13.12 -17.32 -11.92
C LEU A 270 -13.57 -18.62 -12.56
N ILE A 271 -14.41 -18.51 -13.60
CA ILE A 271 -14.95 -19.65 -14.35
C ILE A 271 -14.75 -19.39 -15.84
N SER A 272 -14.00 -20.26 -16.52
CA SER A 272 -13.77 -20.21 -17.96
C SER A 272 -14.89 -20.93 -18.70
N THR A 273 -15.59 -20.25 -19.61
CA THR A 273 -16.68 -20.80 -20.42
C THR A 273 -16.34 -20.77 -21.91
N PRO A 274 -16.67 -21.83 -22.67
CA PRO A 274 -16.55 -21.81 -24.13
C PRO A 274 -17.73 -21.07 -24.79
N LEU A 275 -18.77 -20.72 -24.03
CA LEU A 275 -19.97 -20.10 -24.57
C LEU A 275 -19.76 -18.61 -24.85
N PRO A 276 -20.31 -18.08 -25.95
CA PRO A 276 -20.26 -16.66 -26.24
C PRO A 276 -21.08 -15.86 -25.22
N GLU A 277 -20.71 -14.59 -25.01
CA GLU A 277 -21.30 -13.74 -23.99
C GLU A 277 -22.83 -13.59 -24.14
N SER A 278 -23.31 -13.50 -25.39
CA SER A 278 -24.74 -13.41 -25.70
C SER A 278 -25.56 -14.62 -25.22
N VAL A 279 -24.95 -15.80 -25.12
CA VAL A 279 -25.62 -17.03 -24.65
C VAL A 279 -25.68 -17.08 -23.13
N VAL A 280 -24.62 -16.65 -22.43
CA VAL A 280 -24.57 -16.68 -20.96
C VAL A 280 -25.25 -15.47 -20.32
N ALA A 281 -25.39 -14.35 -21.03
CA ALA A 281 -25.92 -13.10 -20.49
C ALA A 281 -27.29 -13.20 -19.81
N PRO A 282 -28.31 -13.92 -20.34
CA PRO A 282 -29.59 -14.06 -19.65
C PRO A 282 -29.48 -14.75 -18.29
N TYR A 283 -28.71 -15.84 -18.23
CA TYR A 283 -28.44 -16.56 -16.98
C TYR A 283 -27.68 -15.68 -15.99
N LEU A 284 -26.60 -15.02 -16.42
CA LEU A 284 -25.79 -14.16 -15.55
C LEU A 284 -26.59 -12.96 -15.02
N THR A 285 -27.53 -12.43 -15.81
CA THR A 285 -28.44 -11.37 -15.37
C THR A 285 -29.37 -11.85 -14.26
N ALA A 286 -29.97 -13.03 -14.42
CA ALA A 286 -30.84 -13.63 -13.40
C ALA A 286 -30.06 -13.98 -12.12
N LEU A 287 -28.84 -14.53 -12.27
CA LEU A 287 -27.94 -14.81 -11.17
C LEU A 287 -27.58 -13.52 -10.41
N ALA A 288 -27.16 -12.47 -11.13
CA ALA A 288 -26.80 -11.18 -10.54
C ALA A 288 -27.93 -10.61 -9.68
N ALA A 289 -29.16 -10.57 -10.20
CA ALA A 289 -30.32 -10.08 -9.45
C ALA A 289 -30.60 -10.89 -8.17
N ARG A 290 -30.32 -12.20 -8.18
CA ARG A 290 -30.50 -13.09 -7.02
C ARG A 290 -29.43 -12.93 -5.94
N VAL A 291 -28.18 -12.67 -6.34
CA VAL A 291 -27.03 -12.68 -5.43
C VAL A 291 -26.53 -11.29 -5.05
N GLU A 292 -26.94 -10.24 -5.77
CA GLU A 292 -26.61 -8.85 -5.45
C GLU A 292 -27.08 -8.41 -4.04
N PRO A 293 -28.30 -8.75 -3.57
CA PRO A 293 -28.71 -8.44 -2.20
C PRO A 293 -27.83 -9.09 -1.11
N GLN A 294 -27.11 -10.16 -1.48
CA GLN A 294 -26.19 -10.88 -0.61
C GLN A 294 -24.75 -10.34 -0.74
N GLY A 295 -24.54 -9.29 -1.56
CA GLY A 295 -23.26 -8.63 -1.73
C GLY A 295 -22.31 -9.32 -2.72
N VAL A 296 -22.83 -10.20 -3.58
CA VAL A 296 -22.06 -10.85 -4.65
C VAL A 296 -22.25 -10.10 -5.96
N LYS A 297 -21.15 -9.76 -6.61
CA LYS A 297 -21.12 -9.18 -7.96
C LYS A 297 -20.79 -10.26 -8.98
N VAL A 298 -21.53 -10.28 -10.07
CA VAL A 298 -21.35 -11.19 -11.21
C VAL A 298 -20.85 -10.37 -12.39
N GLY A 299 -19.78 -10.84 -13.04
CA GLY A 299 -19.23 -10.22 -14.24
C GLY A 299 -18.92 -11.27 -15.31
N SER A 300 -18.91 -10.83 -16.57
CA SER A 300 -18.46 -11.61 -17.73
C SER A 300 -17.48 -10.75 -18.52
N TYR A 301 -16.36 -11.34 -18.93
CA TYR A 301 -15.31 -10.65 -19.66
C TYR A 301 -15.00 -11.42 -20.95
N PRO A 302 -15.42 -10.91 -22.13
CA PRO A 302 -15.06 -11.50 -23.40
C PRO A 302 -13.57 -11.27 -23.71
N ARG A 303 -12.95 -12.21 -24.41
CA ARG A 303 -11.54 -12.10 -24.80
C ARG A 303 -11.39 -12.22 -26.31
N TRP A 304 -10.90 -11.15 -26.93
CA TRP A 304 -10.79 -11.05 -28.39
C TRP A 304 -9.82 -12.07 -29.00
N GLU A 305 -8.75 -12.40 -28.28
CA GLU A 305 -7.68 -13.30 -28.76
C GLU A 305 -7.82 -14.74 -28.22
N ARG A 306 -8.84 -15.04 -27.40
CA ARG A 306 -9.01 -16.35 -26.76
C ARG A 306 -10.38 -16.95 -27.07
N LYS A 307 -10.42 -18.28 -27.19
CA LYS A 307 -11.65 -19.04 -27.51
C LYS A 307 -12.69 -19.08 -26.38
N ARG A 308 -12.35 -18.61 -25.17
CA ARG A 308 -13.16 -18.78 -23.95
C ARG A 308 -13.33 -17.46 -23.20
N ASN A 309 -14.55 -17.19 -22.75
CA ASN A 309 -14.91 -16.06 -21.90
C ASN A 309 -14.68 -16.40 -20.43
N THR A 310 -14.53 -15.38 -19.59
CA THR A 310 -14.35 -15.56 -18.14
C THR A 310 -15.50 -14.94 -17.38
N VAL A 311 -16.20 -15.77 -16.62
CA VAL A 311 -17.21 -15.36 -15.65
C VAL A 311 -16.54 -15.18 -14.30
N THR A 312 -16.82 -14.07 -13.63
CA THR A 312 -16.25 -13.72 -12.33
C THR A 312 -17.35 -13.54 -11.30
N LEU A 313 -17.18 -14.14 -10.12
CA LEU A 313 -17.99 -13.85 -8.94
C LEU A 313 -17.10 -13.18 -7.89
N VAL A 314 -17.55 -12.06 -7.33
CA VAL A 314 -16.80 -11.30 -6.32
C VAL A 314 -17.70 -11.00 -5.13
N GLY A 315 -17.26 -11.30 -3.92
CA GLY A 315 -18.06 -11.08 -2.71
C GLY A 315 -17.24 -11.19 -1.43
N LYS A 316 -17.84 -10.80 -0.30
CA LYS A 316 -17.21 -10.88 1.04
C LYS A 316 -17.47 -12.22 1.75
N ASP A 317 -18.43 -13.01 1.26
CA ASP A 317 -18.77 -14.31 1.80
C ASP A 317 -18.21 -15.41 0.89
N ALA A 318 -17.05 -15.95 1.29
CA ALA A 318 -16.40 -17.01 0.53
C ALA A 318 -17.25 -18.29 0.46
N ALA A 319 -17.99 -18.63 1.52
CA ALA A 319 -18.82 -19.84 1.53
C ALA A 319 -20.00 -19.70 0.56
N LEU A 320 -20.62 -18.53 0.51
CA LEU A 320 -21.65 -18.23 -0.48
C LEU A 320 -21.10 -18.31 -1.90
N LEU A 321 -19.94 -17.70 -2.18
CA LEU A 321 -19.32 -17.79 -3.51
C LEU A 321 -19.06 -19.24 -3.92
N GLU A 322 -18.51 -20.06 -3.02
CA GLU A 322 -18.25 -21.47 -3.26
C GLU A 322 -19.55 -22.26 -3.54
N SER A 323 -20.65 -21.95 -2.84
CA SER A 323 -21.94 -22.61 -3.07
C SER A 323 -22.50 -22.35 -4.48
N LEU A 324 -22.16 -21.22 -5.11
CA LEU A 324 -22.61 -20.84 -6.44
C LEU A 324 -21.78 -21.48 -7.56
N VAL A 325 -20.60 -22.02 -7.27
CA VAL A 325 -19.65 -22.49 -8.28
C VAL A 325 -20.26 -23.59 -9.15
N ALA A 326 -20.86 -24.61 -8.54
CA ALA A 326 -21.40 -25.75 -9.26
C ALA A 326 -22.52 -25.35 -10.23
N GLU A 327 -23.47 -24.54 -9.76
CA GLU A 327 -24.57 -24.00 -10.57
C GLU A 327 -24.04 -23.19 -11.76
N VAL A 328 -23.08 -22.30 -11.51
CA VAL A 328 -22.51 -21.44 -12.56
C VAL A 328 -21.76 -22.27 -13.58
N VAL A 329 -20.90 -23.19 -13.13
CA VAL A 329 -20.15 -24.11 -14.01
C VAL A 329 -21.08 -24.88 -14.93
N GLU A 330 -22.20 -25.40 -14.42
CA GLU A 330 -23.19 -26.13 -15.21
C GLU A 330 -23.88 -25.21 -16.24
N ASN A 331 -24.42 -24.08 -15.81
CA ASN A 331 -25.19 -23.18 -16.67
C ASN A 331 -24.34 -22.49 -17.75
N VAL A 332 -23.03 -22.31 -17.50
CA VAL A 332 -22.12 -21.74 -18.49
C VAL A 332 -21.28 -22.80 -19.21
N GLN A 333 -21.50 -24.09 -18.96
CA GLN A 333 -20.69 -25.20 -19.51
C GLN A 333 -19.19 -24.96 -19.33
N GLY A 334 -18.82 -24.42 -18.17
CA GLY A 334 -17.49 -23.90 -17.90
C GLY A 334 -16.63 -24.82 -17.05
N ARG A 335 -15.49 -24.29 -16.59
CA ARG A 335 -14.69 -24.87 -15.52
C ARG A 335 -14.10 -23.77 -14.66
N ARG A 336 -13.92 -24.04 -13.37
CA ARG A 336 -13.22 -23.13 -12.48
C ARG A 336 -11.76 -23.03 -12.89
N ILE A 337 -11.21 -21.82 -12.87
CA ILE A 337 -9.80 -21.53 -13.15
C ILE A 337 -9.18 -20.76 -11.99
N SER A 338 -7.87 -20.87 -11.85
CA SER A 338 -7.12 -20.20 -10.76
C SER A 338 -6.57 -18.84 -11.19
N VAL A 339 -6.10 -18.76 -12.43
CA VAL A 339 -5.54 -17.56 -13.06
C VAL A 339 -6.18 -17.39 -14.44
N GLU A 340 -6.50 -16.16 -14.79
CA GLU A 340 -6.99 -15.85 -16.14
C GLU A 340 -5.91 -16.13 -17.18
N GLY A 341 -6.09 -17.18 -17.99
CA GLY A 341 -5.31 -17.42 -19.19
C GLY A 341 -4.24 -18.50 -19.18
N GLU A 342 -3.92 -19.09 -18.03
CA GLU A 342 -2.98 -20.22 -17.97
C GLU A 342 -3.70 -21.57 -18.11
N ASP A 343 -4.94 -21.67 -17.64
CA ASP A 343 -5.67 -22.95 -17.68
C ASP A 343 -6.20 -23.29 -19.08
N ASP A 344 -6.24 -22.37 -20.05
CA ASP A 344 -6.86 -22.57 -21.37
C ASP A 344 -6.09 -23.50 -22.34
N GLU A 345 -4.86 -23.91 -22.02
CA GLU A 345 -4.02 -24.75 -22.90
C GLU A 345 -4.18 -26.27 -22.68
N SER A 346 -4.84 -26.70 -21.61
CA SER A 346 -4.76 -28.10 -21.14
C SER A 346 -5.91 -29.02 -21.55
N GLY A 347 -6.57 -28.83 -22.71
CA GLY A 347 -7.65 -29.77 -23.04
C GLY A 347 -8.38 -29.66 -24.36
N ASP A 348 -7.68 -29.48 -25.49
CA ASP A 348 -8.21 -29.85 -26.81
C ASP A 348 -7.04 -30.18 -27.76
N GLU A 349 -6.29 -31.23 -27.43
CA GLU A 349 -5.71 -32.10 -28.47
C GLU A 349 -6.65 -33.28 -28.63
N THR A 350 -7.58 -33.20 -29.59
CA THR A 350 -8.10 -34.35 -30.34
C THR A 350 -8.72 -33.91 -31.65
#